data_AF-A0A5J6G9K8-F1
#
_entry.id   AF-A0A5J6G9K8-F1
#
_cell.length_a   1.000
_cell.length_b   1.000
_cell.length_c   1.000
_cell.angle_alpha   90.00
_cell.angle_beta   90.00
_cell.angle_gamma   90.00
#
_symmetry.space_group_name_H-M   'P 1'
#
loop_
_entity.id
_entity.type
_entity.pdbx_description
1 polymer ?
#
loop_
_entity_poly.entity_id
_entity_poly.type
_entity_poly.pdbx_seq_one_letter_code
_entity_poly.pdbx_strand_id
1 'polypeptide(L)'
;MEMKREHESAVSRSMDKPSKDAEEAAERAARFVADWEQRIDLEHWDSWTSWLLTPSPTMERDRFDRFSQAAIWLGSREWPTSHFPKIRQSGKLFTEIWRDLVGVIDREFSDHRILRERFCLREKHKEIEWDEDLYKRYGDEYDFNCDLIHELIFHLTASANLLCSRVREELDANYRFDAGKVVITRGPNEQLRFEHFSPTYESKQLASGAPYPGIDELRAHVARSAHHRP
;
A
#
# COMPACT_ATOMS: atom_id res chain seq x y z
N MET A 1 -39.47 36.08 26.70
CA MET A 1 -39.23 34.62 26.91
C MET A 1 -39.49 33.78 25.66
N GLU A 2 -40.37 34.21 24.74
CA GLU A 2 -40.62 33.52 23.45
C GLU A 2 -39.38 33.42 22.55
N MET A 3 -38.64 34.52 22.39
CA MET A 3 -37.46 34.59 21.51
C MET A 3 -36.34 33.61 21.90
N LYS A 4 -36.20 33.30 23.21
CA LYS A 4 -35.21 32.34 23.71
C LYS A 4 -35.65 30.89 23.47
N ARG A 5 -36.96 30.65 23.53
CA ARG A 5 -37.58 29.34 23.31
C ARG A 5 -37.60 28.95 21.82
N GLU A 6 -37.79 29.93 20.95
CA GLU A 6 -37.63 29.78 19.49
C GLU A 6 -36.15 29.56 19.11
N HIS A 7 -35.22 30.27 19.75
CA HIS A 7 -33.79 30.06 19.54
C HIS A 7 -33.32 28.69 20.03
N GLU A 8 -33.74 28.25 21.23
CA GLU A 8 -33.44 26.91 21.75
C GLU A 8 -34.07 25.79 20.87
N SER A 9 -35.27 26.03 20.32
CA SER A 9 -35.91 25.11 19.37
C SER A 9 -35.19 25.09 18.01
N ALA A 10 -34.65 26.22 17.55
CA ALA A 10 -33.88 26.31 16.31
C ALA A 10 -32.49 25.66 16.45
N VAL A 11 -31.83 25.84 17.61
CA VAL A 11 -30.54 25.20 17.93
C VAL A 11 -30.72 23.69 18.10
N SER A 12 -31.82 23.24 18.75
CA SER A 12 -32.15 21.82 18.86
C SER A 12 -32.51 21.17 17.51
N ARG A 13 -33.04 21.93 16.54
CA ARG A 13 -33.27 21.46 15.16
C ARG A 13 -32.01 21.52 14.30
N SER A 14 -31.05 22.37 14.65
CA SER A 14 -29.74 22.47 13.99
C SER A 14 -28.77 21.36 14.44
N MET A 15 -29.03 20.73 15.59
CA MET A 15 -28.31 19.55 16.05
C MET A 15 -29.08 18.29 15.65
N ASP A 16 -29.21 18.03 14.36
CA ASP A 16 -29.59 16.69 13.90
C ASP A 16 -28.49 15.74 14.38
N LYS A 17 -28.80 14.97 15.43
CA LYS A 17 -27.95 13.84 15.81
C LYS A 17 -27.83 12.94 14.59
N PRO A 18 -26.62 12.41 14.29
CA PRO A 18 -26.47 11.38 13.27
C PRO A 18 -27.54 10.31 13.48
N SER A 19 -28.16 9.84 12.40
CA SER A 19 -29.08 8.72 12.53
C SER A 19 -28.33 7.54 13.17
N LYS A 20 -29.03 6.74 13.96
CA LYS A 20 -28.45 5.55 14.59
C LYS A 20 -27.72 4.66 13.56
N ASP A 21 -28.28 4.56 12.35
CA ASP A 21 -27.67 3.83 11.24
C ASP A 21 -26.32 4.40 10.80
N ALA A 22 -26.17 5.74 10.77
CA ALA A 22 -24.92 6.40 10.42
C ALA A 22 -23.85 6.22 11.51
N GLU A 23 -24.25 6.24 12.78
CA GLU A 23 -23.37 5.98 13.92
C GLU A 23 -22.85 4.53 13.91
N GLU A 24 -23.74 3.55 13.73
CA GLU A 24 -23.35 2.14 13.58
C GLU A 24 -22.46 1.90 12.35
N ALA A 25 -22.71 2.61 11.24
CA ALA A 25 -21.85 2.55 10.06
C ALA A 25 -20.45 3.11 10.33
N ALA A 26 -20.36 4.25 11.02
CA ALA A 26 -19.09 4.86 11.43
C ALA A 26 -18.28 3.91 12.33
N GLU A 27 -18.93 3.30 13.33
CA GLU A 27 -18.27 2.35 14.23
C GLU A 27 -17.72 1.14 13.46
N ARG A 28 -18.50 0.56 12.54
CA ARG A 28 -18.05 -0.56 11.70
C ARG A 28 -16.88 -0.16 10.81
N ALA A 29 -16.94 1.03 10.19
CA ALA A 29 -15.86 1.54 9.35
C ALA A 29 -14.58 1.78 10.15
N ALA A 30 -14.68 2.36 11.34
CA ALA A 30 -13.55 2.60 12.24
C ALA A 30 -12.86 1.29 12.65
N ARG A 31 -13.65 0.27 13.04
CA ARG A 31 -13.11 -1.06 13.34
C ARG A 31 -12.43 -1.69 12.14
N PHE A 32 -13.01 -1.57 10.94
CA PHE A 32 -12.41 -2.11 9.72
C PHE A 32 -11.08 -1.43 9.39
N VAL A 33 -11.01 -0.10 9.51
CA VAL A 33 -9.78 0.68 9.28
C VAL A 33 -8.71 0.27 10.29
N ALA A 34 -9.05 0.14 11.58
CA ALA A 34 -8.11 -0.32 12.60
C ALA A 34 -7.58 -1.74 12.31
N ASP A 35 -8.45 -2.68 11.92
CA ASP A 35 -8.06 -4.03 11.52
C ASP A 35 -7.14 -4.01 10.29
N TRP A 36 -7.42 -3.14 9.31
CA TRP A 36 -6.58 -2.95 8.13
C TRP A 36 -5.18 -2.46 8.51
N GLU A 37 -5.07 -1.40 9.34
CA GLU A 37 -3.79 -0.86 9.79
C GLU A 37 -2.93 -1.92 10.48
N GLN A 38 -3.54 -2.69 11.37
CA GLN A 38 -2.86 -3.73 12.12
C GLN A 38 -2.34 -4.83 11.20
N ARG A 39 -3.15 -5.27 10.23
CA ARG A 39 -2.82 -6.42 9.35
C ARG A 39 -1.72 -6.12 8.36
N ILE A 40 -1.63 -4.89 7.89
CA ILE A 40 -0.59 -4.45 6.96
C ILE A 40 0.65 -3.91 7.68
N ASP A 41 0.61 -3.88 9.02
CA ASP A 41 1.66 -3.31 9.87
C ASP A 41 1.98 -1.85 9.48
N LEU A 42 0.94 -1.02 9.40
CA LEU A 42 1.05 0.37 8.94
C LEU A 42 1.95 1.22 9.85
N GLU A 43 2.01 0.90 11.14
CA GLU A 43 2.86 1.60 12.10
C GLU A 43 4.35 1.43 11.79
N HIS A 44 4.76 0.26 11.31
CA HIS A 44 6.14 -0.04 10.96
C HIS A 44 6.37 -0.05 9.45
N TRP A 45 5.58 0.72 8.69
CA TRP A 45 5.57 0.68 7.22
C TRP A 45 6.95 0.83 6.60
N ASP A 46 7.68 1.91 6.93
CA ASP A 46 9.03 2.16 6.43
C ASP A 46 10.00 1.04 6.86
N SER A 47 9.84 0.52 8.08
CA SER A 47 10.72 -0.51 8.63
C SER A 47 10.71 -1.80 7.82
N TRP A 48 9.57 -2.18 7.23
CA TRP A 48 9.51 -3.40 6.43
C TRP A 48 9.61 -3.14 4.93
N THR A 49 9.08 -2.02 4.44
CA THR A 49 9.16 -1.67 3.02
C THR A 49 10.59 -1.35 2.60
N SER A 50 11.40 -0.74 3.47
CA SER A 50 12.79 -0.42 3.16
C SER A 50 13.62 -1.64 2.77
N TRP A 51 13.37 -2.81 3.35
CA TRP A 51 14.03 -4.07 2.96
C TRP A 51 13.66 -4.56 1.56
N LEU A 52 12.47 -4.22 1.07
CA LEU A 52 12.02 -4.49 -0.29
C LEU A 52 12.47 -3.43 -1.30
N LEU A 53 12.90 -2.26 -0.82
CA LEU A 53 13.37 -1.12 -1.61
C LEU A 53 14.90 -1.05 -1.70
N THR A 54 15.58 -2.15 -1.41
CA THR A 54 17.03 -2.29 -1.55
C THR A 54 17.39 -2.99 -2.87
N PRO A 55 18.65 -2.91 -3.34
CA PRO A 55 19.12 -3.70 -4.48
C PRO A 55 19.02 -5.23 -4.29
N SER A 56 18.88 -5.68 -3.03
CA SER A 56 18.65 -7.09 -2.69
C SER A 56 17.40 -7.24 -1.84
N PRO A 57 16.20 -7.19 -2.46
CA PRO A 57 14.94 -7.24 -1.73
C PRO A 57 14.82 -8.48 -0.83
N THR A 58 14.50 -8.26 0.44
CA THR A 58 14.26 -9.32 1.41
C THR A 58 13.04 -9.06 2.29
N MET A 59 12.48 -10.14 2.84
CA MET A 59 11.39 -10.11 3.81
C MET A 59 11.52 -11.29 4.77
N GLU A 60 11.03 -11.15 6.00
CA GLU A 60 10.86 -12.28 6.91
C GLU A 60 9.73 -13.21 6.42
N ARG A 61 9.93 -14.54 6.51
CA ARG A 61 8.92 -15.52 6.08
C ARG A 61 7.59 -15.34 6.81
N ASP A 62 7.64 -15.19 8.14
CA ASP A 62 6.44 -14.98 8.95
C ASP A 62 5.69 -13.70 8.57
N ARG A 63 6.41 -12.67 8.11
CA ARG A 63 5.80 -11.42 7.64
C ARG A 63 5.08 -11.63 6.32
N PHE A 64 5.70 -12.36 5.39
CA PHE A 64 5.06 -12.72 4.13
C PHE A 64 3.78 -13.55 4.37
N ASP A 65 3.82 -14.52 5.29
CA ASP A 65 2.64 -15.32 5.64
C ASP A 65 1.51 -14.42 6.17
N ARG A 66 1.82 -13.46 7.06
CA ARG A 66 0.83 -12.48 7.53
C ARG A 66 0.28 -11.60 6.40
N PHE A 67 1.12 -11.18 5.46
CA PHE A 67 0.71 -10.35 4.33
C PHE A 67 -0.18 -11.09 3.33
N SER A 68 0.09 -12.37 3.10
CA SER A 68 -0.77 -13.27 2.35
C SER A 68 -2.13 -13.44 3.03
N GLN A 69 -2.16 -13.63 4.35
CA GLN A 69 -3.42 -13.65 5.12
C GLN A 69 -4.15 -12.30 5.08
N ALA A 70 -3.43 -11.18 5.09
CA ALA A 70 -4.01 -9.85 4.93
C ALA A 70 -4.65 -9.67 3.53
N ALA A 71 -4.00 -10.16 2.46
CA ALA A 71 -4.54 -10.11 1.09
C ALA A 71 -5.85 -10.92 0.96
N ILE A 72 -5.93 -12.08 1.61
CA ILE A 72 -7.14 -12.91 1.70
C ILE A 72 -8.21 -12.16 2.50
N TRP A 73 -7.86 -11.62 3.68
CA TRP A 73 -8.77 -10.89 4.55
C TRP A 73 -9.38 -9.67 3.85
N LEU A 74 -8.56 -8.89 3.12
CA LEU A 74 -8.96 -7.65 2.48
C LEU A 74 -9.97 -7.87 1.37
N GLY A 75 -9.72 -8.84 0.49
CA GLY A 75 -10.62 -9.05 -0.64
C GLY A 75 -11.58 -10.21 -0.49
N SER A 76 -11.74 -10.78 0.71
CA SER A 76 -12.90 -11.59 1.10
C SER A 76 -14.01 -10.78 1.77
N ARG A 77 -13.75 -9.50 2.07
CA ARG A 77 -14.71 -8.60 2.72
C ARG A 77 -15.19 -7.53 1.78
N GLU A 78 -16.43 -7.10 2.00
CA GLU A 78 -16.89 -5.84 1.47
C GLU A 78 -16.50 -4.72 2.44
N TRP A 79 -15.91 -3.65 1.90
CA TRP A 79 -15.71 -2.41 2.64
C TRP A 79 -17.10 -1.87 3.07
N PRO A 80 -17.39 -1.80 4.39
CA PRO A 80 -18.74 -1.61 4.91
C PRO A 80 -19.18 -0.14 4.84
N THR A 81 -19.45 0.39 3.64
CA THR A 81 -19.43 1.85 3.48
C THR A 81 -20.38 2.40 2.41
N SER A 82 -21.68 2.05 2.45
CA SER A 82 -22.69 2.88 1.76
C SER A 82 -22.59 4.36 2.16
N HIS A 83 -22.17 4.64 3.40
CA HIS A 83 -21.97 5.97 3.95
C HIS A 83 -20.59 6.61 3.67
N PHE A 84 -19.57 5.80 3.31
CA PHE A 84 -18.19 6.27 3.12
C PHE A 84 -17.62 5.78 1.78
N PRO A 85 -18.12 6.30 0.66
CA PRO A 85 -17.78 5.82 -0.68
C PRO A 85 -16.31 6.02 -1.03
N LYS A 86 -15.65 7.09 -0.57
CA LYS A 86 -14.23 7.31 -0.88
C LYS A 86 -13.33 6.35 -0.10
N ILE A 87 -13.67 6.04 1.16
CA ILE A 87 -13.00 4.97 1.92
C ILE A 87 -13.13 3.64 1.17
N ARG A 88 -14.35 3.32 0.68
CA ARG A 88 -14.59 2.10 -0.11
C ARG A 88 -13.67 1.99 -1.32
N GLN A 89 -13.61 3.07 -2.10
CA GLN A 89 -12.90 3.09 -3.37
C GLN A 89 -11.39 2.99 -3.15
N SER A 90 -10.85 3.78 -2.21
CA SER A 90 -9.42 3.77 -1.87
C SER A 90 -9.00 2.44 -1.23
N GLY A 91 -9.86 1.83 -0.41
CA GLY A 91 -9.63 0.51 0.16
C GLY A 91 -9.59 -0.62 -0.88
N LYS A 92 -10.46 -0.57 -1.90
CA LYS A 92 -10.41 -1.51 -3.04
C LYS A 92 -9.12 -1.36 -3.85
N LEU A 93 -8.75 -0.12 -4.17
CA LEU A 93 -7.50 0.20 -4.85
C LEU A 93 -6.28 -0.34 -4.08
N PHE A 94 -6.22 -0.09 -2.77
CA PHE A 94 -5.16 -0.62 -1.92
C PHE A 94 -5.12 -2.15 -1.96
N THR A 95 -6.29 -2.80 -1.88
CA THR A 95 -6.40 -4.28 -1.89
C THR A 95 -5.88 -4.89 -3.19
N GLU A 96 -6.15 -4.24 -4.32
CA GLU A 96 -5.66 -4.66 -5.64
C GLU A 96 -4.13 -4.62 -5.70
N ILE A 97 -3.53 -3.48 -5.36
CA ILE A 97 -2.06 -3.32 -5.36
C ILE A 97 -1.39 -4.27 -4.34
N TRP A 98 -2.00 -4.44 -3.16
CA TRP A 98 -1.49 -5.35 -2.13
C TRP A 98 -1.45 -6.80 -2.64
N ARG A 99 -2.49 -7.24 -3.34
CA ARG A 99 -2.54 -8.59 -3.94
C ARG A 99 -1.48 -8.76 -5.02
N ASP A 100 -1.29 -7.75 -5.86
CA ASP A 100 -0.27 -7.78 -6.90
C ASP A 100 1.15 -7.85 -6.31
N LEU A 101 1.43 -7.08 -5.25
CA LEU A 101 2.69 -7.17 -4.51
C LEU A 101 2.90 -8.56 -3.90
N VAL A 102 1.89 -9.08 -3.18
CA VAL A 102 1.96 -10.42 -2.58
C VAL A 102 2.19 -11.49 -3.65
N GLY A 103 1.50 -11.41 -4.79
CA GLY A 103 1.65 -12.36 -5.89
C GLY A 103 3.03 -12.30 -6.57
N VAL A 104 3.63 -11.11 -6.67
CA VAL A 104 5.02 -10.98 -7.15
C VAL A 104 6.00 -11.59 -6.15
N ILE A 105 5.84 -11.33 -4.86
CA ILE A 105 6.70 -11.90 -3.82
C ILE A 105 6.57 -13.43 -3.80
N ASP A 106 5.35 -13.98 -3.78
CA ASP A 106 5.09 -15.42 -3.76
C ASP A 106 5.79 -16.16 -4.91
N ARG A 107 5.79 -15.56 -6.10
CA ARG A 107 6.33 -16.17 -7.31
C ARG A 107 7.84 -16.00 -7.46
N GLU A 108 8.39 -14.85 -7.10
CA GLU A 108 9.77 -14.49 -7.41
C GLU A 108 10.74 -14.65 -6.23
N PHE A 109 10.23 -14.70 -4.99
CA PHE A 109 11.08 -14.89 -3.82
C PHE A 109 11.31 -16.38 -3.55
N SER A 110 12.41 -16.66 -2.86
CA SER A 110 12.80 -18.01 -2.43
C SER A 110 13.46 -17.95 -1.06
N ASP A 111 13.62 -19.10 -0.41
CA ASP A 111 14.36 -19.19 0.84
C ASP A 111 15.78 -18.64 0.67
N HIS A 112 16.16 -17.73 1.55
CA HIS A 112 17.51 -17.20 1.54
C HIS A 112 18.48 -18.31 1.95
N ARG A 113 19.44 -18.62 1.07
CA ARG A 113 20.38 -19.76 1.19
C ARG A 113 21.09 -19.84 2.54
N ILE A 114 21.47 -18.69 3.10
CA ILE A 114 22.18 -18.55 4.38
C ILE A 114 21.22 -18.29 5.55
N LEU A 115 20.30 -17.34 5.42
CA LEU A 115 19.38 -16.91 6.47
C LEU A 115 18.03 -17.60 6.30
N ARG A 116 17.89 -18.84 6.79
CA ARG A 116 16.70 -19.70 6.57
C ARG A 116 15.34 -19.10 6.97
N GLU A 117 15.33 -18.06 7.79
CA GLU A 117 14.12 -17.35 8.23
C GLU A 117 13.76 -16.16 7.31
N ARG A 118 14.62 -15.86 6.34
CA ARG A 118 14.42 -14.79 5.36
C ARG A 118 14.05 -15.34 4.00
N PHE A 119 13.15 -14.63 3.36
CA PHE A 119 12.70 -14.80 2.00
C PHE A 119 13.35 -13.68 1.17
N CYS A 120 14.02 -14.02 0.08
CA CYS A 120 14.70 -13.04 -0.77
C CYS A 120 14.34 -13.22 -2.23
N LEU A 121 14.41 -12.13 -3.00
CA LEU A 121 14.27 -12.21 -4.45
C LEU A 121 15.31 -13.19 -5.01
N ARG A 122 14.86 -14.13 -5.85
CA ARG A 122 15.71 -15.22 -6.33
C ARG A 122 16.77 -14.72 -7.31
N GLU A 123 18.03 -14.83 -6.93
CA GLU A 123 19.18 -14.52 -7.78
C GLU A 123 19.54 -15.69 -8.72
N LYS A 124 18.67 -15.99 -9.70
CA LYS A 124 18.81 -17.15 -10.62
C LYS A 124 20.19 -17.21 -11.30
N HIS A 125 20.78 -16.06 -11.60
CA HIS A 125 22.11 -15.94 -12.22
C HIS A 125 23.25 -16.48 -11.33
N LYS A 126 23.05 -16.64 -10.02
CA LYS A 126 24.03 -17.26 -9.08
C LYS A 126 23.80 -18.75 -8.84
N GLU A 127 22.82 -19.35 -9.52
CA GLU A 127 22.45 -20.77 -9.36
C GLU A 127 22.86 -21.64 -10.55
N ILE A 128 23.35 -21.03 -11.62
CA ILE A 128 23.76 -21.69 -12.86
C ILE A 128 25.26 -21.96 -12.90
N GLU A 129 25.67 -22.92 -13.73
CA GLU A 129 27.05 -22.96 -14.21
C GLU A 129 27.33 -21.76 -15.13
N TRP A 130 28.60 -21.39 -15.28
CA TRP A 130 28.97 -20.21 -16.06
C TRP A 130 28.53 -20.33 -17.52
N ASP A 131 27.55 -19.50 -17.88
CA ASP A 131 27.02 -19.27 -19.22
C ASP A 131 26.71 -17.77 -19.31
N GLU A 132 27.41 -17.05 -20.19
CA GLU A 132 27.35 -15.59 -20.28
C GLU A 132 25.95 -15.09 -20.66
N ASP A 133 25.31 -15.77 -21.62
CA ASP A 133 23.99 -15.39 -22.12
C ASP A 133 22.91 -15.63 -21.05
N LEU A 134 22.96 -16.77 -20.35
CA LEU A 134 22.03 -17.07 -19.26
C LEU A 134 22.28 -16.17 -18.04
N TYR A 135 23.53 -15.90 -17.70
CA TYR A 135 23.89 -15.01 -16.59
C TYR A 135 23.31 -13.62 -16.83
N LYS A 136 23.54 -13.05 -18.02
CA LYS A 136 23.00 -11.75 -18.40
C LYS A 136 21.48 -11.75 -18.37
N ARG A 137 20.83 -12.74 -18.99
CA ARG A 137 19.37 -12.84 -19.02
C ARG A 137 18.75 -12.89 -17.63
N TYR A 138 19.31 -13.69 -16.72
CA TYR A 138 18.81 -13.80 -15.35
C TYR A 138 19.17 -12.59 -14.48
N GLY A 139 20.25 -11.86 -14.81
CA GLY A 139 20.53 -10.54 -14.25
C GLY A 139 19.47 -9.52 -14.65
N ASP A 140 19.18 -9.42 -15.95
CA ASP A 140 18.15 -8.51 -16.49
C ASP A 140 16.75 -8.81 -15.89
N GLU A 141 16.42 -10.09 -15.70
CA GLU A 141 15.17 -10.52 -15.04
C GLU A 141 15.14 -10.12 -13.55
N TYR A 142 16.26 -10.24 -12.85
CA TYR A 142 16.39 -9.87 -11.45
C TYR A 142 16.20 -8.35 -11.25
N ASP A 143 16.85 -7.54 -12.09
CA ASP A 143 16.74 -6.08 -12.05
C ASP A 143 15.31 -5.62 -12.38
N PHE A 144 14.69 -6.26 -13.37
CA PHE A 144 13.28 -6.03 -13.70
C PHE A 144 12.36 -6.29 -12.50
N ASN A 145 12.57 -7.41 -11.78
CA ASN A 145 11.76 -7.75 -10.62
C ASN A 145 11.99 -6.78 -9.45
N CYS A 146 13.24 -6.33 -9.22
CA CYS A 146 13.53 -5.28 -8.25
C CYS A 146 12.74 -4.01 -8.55
N ASP A 147 12.81 -3.53 -9.80
CA ASP A 147 12.10 -2.31 -10.22
C ASP A 147 10.58 -2.47 -10.12
N LEU A 148 10.04 -3.64 -10.47
CA LEU A 148 8.62 -3.93 -10.34
C LEU A 148 8.15 -3.88 -8.88
N ILE A 149 8.92 -4.46 -7.96
CA ILE A 149 8.64 -4.40 -6.51
C ILE A 149 8.69 -2.95 -6.03
N HIS A 150 9.69 -2.18 -6.46
CA HIS A 150 9.80 -0.77 -6.11
C HIS A 150 8.56 0.01 -6.54
N GLU A 151 8.16 -0.10 -7.80
CA GLU A 151 6.97 0.57 -8.33
C GLU A 151 5.69 0.16 -7.59
N LEU A 152 5.53 -1.13 -7.28
CA LEU A 152 4.39 -1.62 -6.49
C LEU A 152 4.37 -1.03 -5.08
N ILE A 153 5.51 -0.91 -4.41
CA ILE A 153 5.61 -0.30 -3.07
C ILE A 153 5.29 1.20 -3.12
N PHE A 154 5.72 1.91 -4.17
CA PHE A 154 5.35 3.31 -4.38
C PHE A 154 3.84 3.49 -4.55
N HIS A 155 3.23 2.70 -5.44
CA HIS A 155 1.78 2.71 -5.62
C HIS A 155 1.02 2.29 -4.36
N LEU A 156 1.53 1.28 -3.65
CA LEU A 156 0.91 0.78 -2.44
C LEU A 156 0.93 1.85 -1.35
N THR A 157 2.07 2.51 -1.15
CA THR A 157 2.21 3.61 -0.18
C THR A 157 1.33 4.80 -0.55
N ALA A 158 1.26 5.16 -1.84
CA ALA A 158 0.36 6.21 -2.34
C ALA A 158 -1.12 5.86 -2.06
N SER A 159 -1.50 4.60 -2.24
CA SER A 159 -2.86 4.13 -1.94
C SER A 159 -3.16 4.10 -0.44
N ALA A 160 -2.19 3.76 0.42
CA ALA A 160 -2.31 3.82 1.87
C ALA A 160 -2.54 5.27 2.33
N ASN A 161 -1.74 6.20 1.82
CA ASN A 161 -1.88 7.63 2.09
C ASN A 161 -3.23 8.18 1.58
N LEU A 162 -3.70 7.72 0.42
CA LEU A 162 -5.02 8.07 -0.10
C LEU A 162 -6.12 7.58 0.85
N LEU A 163 -6.09 6.32 1.26
CA LEU A 163 -7.08 5.76 2.19
C LEU A 163 -7.08 6.52 3.52
N CYS A 164 -5.91 6.82 4.10
CA CYS A 164 -5.81 7.64 5.31
C CYS A 164 -6.42 9.05 5.13
N SER A 165 -6.24 9.66 3.95
CA SER A 165 -6.91 10.92 3.61
C SER A 165 -8.43 10.78 3.57
N ARG A 166 -8.95 9.69 2.98
CA ARG A 166 -10.39 9.46 2.89
C ARG A 166 -11.02 9.16 4.24
N VAL A 167 -10.30 8.47 5.14
CA VAL A 167 -10.72 8.31 6.54
C VAL A 167 -10.85 9.66 7.23
N ARG A 168 -9.88 10.58 7.03
CA ARG A 168 -9.98 11.95 7.56
C ARG A 168 -11.14 12.76 7.01
N GLU A 169 -11.46 12.58 5.73
CA GLU A 169 -12.54 13.31 5.07
C GLU A 169 -13.93 12.81 5.44
N GLU A 170 -14.09 11.49 5.61
CA GLU A 170 -15.42 10.87 5.68
C GLU A 170 -15.77 10.31 7.07
N LEU A 171 -14.77 9.97 7.90
CA LEU A 171 -14.98 9.23 9.15
C LEU A 171 -14.48 9.97 10.39
N ASP A 172 -13.20 10.32 10.44
CA ASP A 172 -12.57 10.97 11.60
C ASP A 172 -11.49 11.96 11.15
N ALA A 173 -11.77 13.26 11.27
CA ALA A 173 -10.86 14.33 10.88
C ALA A 173 -9.50 14.30 11.60
N ASN A 174 -9.41 13.68 12.79
CA ASN A 174 -8.18 13.57 13.57
C ASN A 174 -7.41 12.27 13.31
N TYR A 175 -7.90 11.40 12.42
CA TYR A 175 -7.28 10.13 12.12
C TYR A 175 -5.81 10.31 11.70
N ARG A 176 -4.91 9.68 12.45
CA ARG A 176 -3.44 9.76 12.29
C ARG A 176 -2.89 11.20 12.27
N PHE A 177 -3.49 12.12 13.02
CA PHE A 177 -3.02 13.51 13.08
C PHE A 177 -1.55 13.61 13.48
N ASP A 178 -1.13 12.91 14.53
CA ASP A 178 0.25 12.94 15.02
C ASP A 178 1.22 12.12 14.15
N ALA A 179 0.76 11.01 13.58
CA ALA A 179 1.59 10.12 12.76
C ALA A 179 1.84 10.68 11.34
N GLY A 180 0.92 11.50 10.82
CA GLY A 180 1.07 12.11 9.50
C GLY A 180 0.95 11.12 8.32
N LYS A 181 1.67 11.40 7.24
CA LYS A 181 1.70 10.55 6.04
C LYS A 181 2.67 9.38 6.25
N VAL A 182 2.33 8.26 5.63
CA VAL A 182 3.21 7.11 5.50
C VAL A 182 4.34 7.45 4.54
N VAL A 183 5.56 7.12 4.95
CA VAL A 183 6.81 7.34 4.21
C VAL A 183 7.50 6.02 3.92
N ILE A 184 8.37 6.02 2.92
CA ILE A 184 9.23 4.90 2.56
C ILE A 184 10.65 5.38 2.32
N THR A 185 11.62 4.50 2.55
CA THR A 185 13.03 4.73 2.33
C THR A 185 13.54 3.76 1.28
N ARG A 186 14.12 4.30 0.20
CA ARG A 186 14.77 3.52 -0.87
C ARG A 186 16.27 3.68 -0.78
N GLY A 187 16.99 2.58 -1.00
CA GLY A 187 18.43 2.62 -1.19
C GLY A 187 19.17 1.43 -0.54
N PRO A 188 20.51 1.48 -0.52
CA PRO A 188 21.33 2.57 -1.07
C PRO A 188 21.20 2.70 -2.60
N ASN A 189 21.24 3.93 -3.11
CA ASN A 189 21.39 4.20 -4.55
C ASN A 189 22.87 4.07 -4.99
N GLU A 190 23.17 4.33 -6.27
CA GLU A 190 24.54 4.24 -6.82
C GLU A 190 25.56 5.14 -6.09
N GLN A 191 25.11 6.20 -5.42
CA GLN A 191 25.93 7.11 -4.62
C GLN A 191 25.98 6.72 -3.13
N LEU A 192 25.52 5.51 -2.79
CA LEU A 192 25.43 4.99 -1.42
C LEU A 192 24.53 5.82 -0.50
N ARG A 193 23.51 6.47 -1.07
CA ARG A 193 22.57 7.31 -0.32
C ARG A 193 21.23 6.63 -0.15
N PHE A 194 20.56 6.94 0.95
CA PHE A 194 19.17 6.59 1.21
C PHE A 194 18.30 7.80 0.90
N GLU A 195 17.18 7.54 0.21
CA GLU A 195 16.22 8.56 -0.20
C GLU A 195 14.88 8.28 0.45
N HIS A 196 14.26 9.33 0.99
CA HIS A 196 12.97 9.23 1.67
C HIS A 196 11.87 9.82 0.80
N PHE A 197 10.78 9.06 0.66
CA PHE A 197 9.64 9.44 -0.15
C PHE A 197 8.36 9.40 0.68
N SER A 198 7.41 10.27 0.32
CA SER A 198 6.02 10.21 0.79
C SER A 198 5.10 10.08 -0.43
N PRO A 199 5.04 8.91 -1.09
CA PRO A 199 4.25 8.72 -2.30
C PRO A 199 2.79 9.15 -2.11
N THR A 200 2.26 9.89 -3.08
CA THR A 200 0.85 10.27 -3.16
C THR A 200 0.43 10.36 -4.62
N TYR A 201 -0.83 10.06 -4.91
CA TYR A 201 -1.40 10.33 -6.23
C TYR A 201 -1.65 11.82 -6.43
N GLU A 202 -1.26 12.34 -7.59
CA GLU A 202 -1.58 13.69 -8.00
C GLU A 202 -3.06 13.84 -8.34
N SER A 203 -3.58 15.07 -8.25
CA SER A 203 -4.98 15.39 -8.58
C SER A 203 -5.39 14.92 -9.99
N LYS A 204 -4.48 14.98 -10.96
CA LYS A 204 -4.73 14.51 -12.34
C LYS A 204 -4.90 12.98 -12.40
N GLN A 205 -4.08 12.24 -11.66
CA GLN A 205 -4.18 10.79 -11.58
C GLN A 205 -5.49 10.37 -10.90
N LEU A 206 -5.88 11.05 -9.81
CA LEU A 206 -7.15 10.80 -9.15
C LEU A 206 -8.35 11.12 -10.06
N ALA A 207 -8.27 12.18 -10.85
CA ALA A 207 -9.33 12.57 -11.79
C ALA A 207 -9.54 11.55 -12.92
N SER A 208 -8.53 10.72 -13.23
CA SER A 208 -8.67 9.64 -14.21
C SER A 208 -9.55 8.48 -13.72
N GLY A 209 -9.80 8.38 -12.40
CA GLY A 209 -10.60 7.33 -11.78
C GLY A 209 -9.84 6.01 -11.50
N ALA A 210 -8.69 5.79 -12.14
CA ALA A 210 -7.85 4.61 -11.97
C ALA A 210 -6.36 5.01 -11.84
N PRO A 211 -5.92 5.49 -10.67
CA PRO A 211 -4.55 5.98 -10.49
C PRO A 211 -3.50 4.85 -10.40
N TYR A 212 -3.95 3.60 -10.24
CA TYR A 212 -3.13 2.41 -10.41
C TYR A 212 -3.51 1.75 -11.75
N PRO A 213 -2.55 1.55 -12.66
CA PRO A 213 -2.84 1.02 -14.00
C PRO A 213 -3.00 -0.51 -14.04
N GLY A 214 -2.76 -1.20 -12.93
CA GLY A 214 -2.72 -2.66 -12.88
C GLY A 214 -1.32 -3.23 -13.14
N ILE A 215 -1.10 -4.48 -12.72
CA ILE A 215 0.22 -5.12 -12.79
C ILE A 215 0.78 -5.24 -14.20
N ASP A 216 -0.05 -5.49 -15.21
CA ASP A 216 0.42 -5.71 -16.58
C ASP A 216 0.94 -4.41 -17.23
N GLU A 217 0.23 -3.30 -17.02
CA GLU A 217 0.70 -1.99 -17.46
C GLU A 217 1.95 -1.55 -16.69
N LEU A 218 2.04 -1.88 -15.40
CA LEU A 218 3.22 -1.60 -14.59
C LEU A 218 4.44 -2.39 -15.08
N ARG A 219 4.28 -3.68 -15.39
CA ARG A 219 5.33 -4.50 -16.03
C ARG A 219 5.78 -3.89 -17.36
N ALA A 220 4.83 -3.43 -18.18
CA ALA A 220 5.17 -2.77 -19.44
C ALA A 220 5.90 -1.44 -19.22
N HIS A 221 5.56 -0.68 -18.18
CA HIS A 221 6.27 0.54 -17.79
C HIS A 221 7.71 0.24 -17.38
N VAL A 222 7.90 -0.71 -16.45
CA VAL A 222 9.23 -1.12 -15.97
C VAL A 222 10.09 -1.62 -17.12
N ALA A 223 9.54 -2.45 -18.02
CA ALA A 223 10.26 -2.95 -19.18
C ALA A 223 10.77 -1.80 -20.07
N ARG A 224 9.95 -0.77 -20.32
CA ARG A 224 10.36 0.41 -21.10
C ARG A 224 11.46 1.21 -20.39
N SER A 225 11.35 1.40 -19.08
CA SER A 225 12.34 2.15 -18.29
C SER A 225 13.69 1.43 -18.22
N ALA A 226 13.69 0.09 -18.18
CA ALA A 226 14.91 -0.72 -18.21
C ALA A 226 15.70 -0.57 -19.53
N HIS A 227 15.01 -0.41 -20.67
CA HIS A 227 15.66 -0.20 -21.98
C HIS A 227 16.35 1.17 -22.13
N HIS A 228 16.17 2.08 -21.16
CA HIS A 228 16.79 3.41 -21.15
C HIS A 228 17.93 3.52 -20.12
N ARG A 229 18.29 2.44 -19.42
CA ARG A 229 19.51 2.41 -18.59
C ARG A 229 20.73 2.22 -19.51
N PRO A 230 21.69 3.16 -19.50
CA PRO A 230 22.86 3.14 -20.37
C PRO A 230 23.81 1.96 -20.10
#